data_AF-A0AA95NHS4-F1
#
_entry.id   AF-A0AA95NHS4-F1
#
_cell.length_a   1.000
_cell.length_b   1.000
_cell.length_c   1.000
_cell.angle_alpha   90.00
_cell.angle_beta   90.00
_cell.angle_gamma   90.00
#
_symmetry.space_group_name_H-M   'P 1'
#
loop_
_entity.id
_entity.type
_entity.pdbx_description
1 polymer ?
#
loop_
_entity_poly.entity_id
_entity_poly.type
_entity_poly.pdbx_seq_one_letter_code
_entity_poly.pdbx_strand_id
1 'polypeptide(L)'
;MHDGHSKLHHWLSQHRMACFALMTASFVLFGCLSLDLVKLVSANASLLGTHGWQALQDGGLQQLLELWLSAFAAIAAYLVFKLCEHVLVHGLSYRRR
;
A
#
# COMPACT_ATOMS: atom_id res chain seq x y z
N MET A 1 -15.63 16.23 -13.87
CA MET A 1 -15.15 14.87 -13.56
C MET A 1 -15.02 14.73 -12.03
N HIS A 2 -16.14 14.82 -11.28
CA HIS A 2 -16.15 14.95 -9.81
C HIS A 2 -17.16 13.98 -9.11
N ASP A 3 -17.71 12.98 -9.85
CA ASP A 3 -18.83 12.13 -9.37
C ASP A 3 -18.46 10.66 -9.06
N GLY A 4 -17.22 10.26 -9.32
CA GLY A 4 -16.79 8.86 -9.16
C GLY A 4 -16.61 8.42 -7.70
N HIS A 5 -16.05 9.31 -6.87
CA HIS A 5 -15.69 8.99 -5.48
C HIS A 5 -16.93 8.75 -4.59
N SER A 6 -18.01 9.50 -4.82
CA SER A 6 -19.25 9.41 -4.05
C SER A 6 -19.97 8.08 -4.29
N LYS A 7 -20.01 7.61 -5.54
CA LYS A 7 -20.67 6.35 -5.91
C LYS A 7 -19.94 5.13 -5.37
N LEU A 8 -18.60 5.14 -5.45
CA LEU A 8 -17.78 4.04 -4.96
C LEU A 8 -17.94 3.91 -3.44
N HIS A 9 -17.83 5.02 -2.71
CA HIS A 9 -18.03 5.05 -1.25
C HIS A 9 -19.43 4.56 -0.86
N HIS A 10 -20.48 4.97 -1.58
CA HIS A 10 -21.85 4.56 -1.29
C HIS A 10 -22.07 3.06 -1.57
N TRP A 11 -21.55 2.55 -2.68
CA TRP A 11 -21.63 1.13 -3.03
C TRP A 11 -20.87 0.24 -2.04
N LEU A 12 -19.66 0.65 -1.64
CA LEU A 12 -18.87 -0.02 -0.59
C LEU A 12 -19.59 -0.04 0.76
N SER A 13 -20.31 1.04 1.10
CA SER A 13 -21.09 1.10 2.35
C SER A 13 -22.30 0.17 2.34
N GLN A 14 -22.90 -0.08 1.16
CA GLN A 14 -24.04 -0.97 0.99
C GLN A 14 -23.62 -2.44 0.98
N HIS A 15 -22.43 -2.76 0.47
CA HIS A 15 -21.88 -4.12 0.38
C HIS A 15 -20.71 -4.34 1.36
N ARG A 16 -21.02 -4.47 2.66
CA ARG A 16 -20.00 -4.68 3.71
C ARG A 16 -19.05 -5.86 3.45
N MET A 17 -19.52 -6.93 2.82
CA MET A 17 -18.65 -8.07 2.45
C MET A 17 -17.64 -7.70 1.36
N ALA A 18 -18.04 -6.88 0.38
CA ALA A 18 -17.12 -6.39 -0.64
C ALA A 18 -16.08 -5.44 -0.03
N CYS A 19 -16.49 -4.58 0.91
CA CYS A 19 -15.57 -3.73 1.67
C CYS A 19 -14.57 -4.54 2.49
N PHE A 20 -15.03 -5.60 3.17
CA PHE A 20 -14.15 -6.50 3.92
C PHE A 20 -13.17 -7.25 3.00
N ALA A 21 -13.64 -7.76 1.85
CA ALA A 21 -12.78 -8.43 0.88
C ALA A 21 -11.70 -7.48 0.31
N LEU A 22 -12.07 -6.24 -0.04
CA LEU A 22 -11.13 -5.23 -0.52
C LEU A 22 -10.12 -4.84 0.56
N MET A 23 -10.57 -4.71 1.81
CA MET A 23 -9.70 -4.47 2.96
C MET A 23 -8.66 -5.58 3.11
N THR A 24 -9.09 -6.86 3.09
CA THR A 24 -8.19 -8.01 3.19
C THR A 24 -7.19 -8.07 2.03
N ALA A 25 -7.65 -7.88 0.79
CA ALA A 25 -6.78 -7.89 -0.38
C ALA A 25 -5.72 -6.77 -0.30
N SER A 26 -6.13 -5.56 0.11
CA SER A 26 -5.22 -4.42 0.28
C SER A 26 -4.21 -4.65 1.39
N PHE A 27 -4.62 -5.28 2.50
CA PHE A 27 -3.73 -5.63 3.60
C PHE A 27 -2.67 -6.67 3.18
N VAL A 28 -3.07 -7.72 2.45
CA VAL A 28 -2.13 -8.73 1.93
C VAL A 28 -1.14 -8.08 0.96
N LEU A 29 -1.62 -7.25 0.03
CA LEU A 29 -0.76 -6.54 -0.92
C LEU A 29 0.23 -5.62 -0.21
N PHE A 30 -0.23 -4.83 0.77
CA PHE A 30 0.64 -4.00 1.60
C PHE A 30 1.71 -4.83 2.33
N GLY A 31 1.33 -5.98 2.90
CA GLY A 31 2.25 -6.88 3.58
C GLY A 31 3.33 -7.43 2.64
N CYS A 32 2.95 -7.91 1.46
CA CYS A 32 3.89 -8.39 0.45
C CYS A 32 4.87 -7.29 0.01
N LEU A 33 4.35 -6.11 -0.34
CA LEU A 33 5.17 -4.98 -0.74
C LEU A 33 6.11 -4.50 0.37
N SER A 34 5.66 -4.54 1.64
CA SER A 34 6.50 -4.20 2.78
C SER A 34 7.67 -5.17 2.96
N LEU A 35 7.44 -6.47 2.77
CA LEU A 35 8.53 -7.47 2.82
C LEU A 35 9.52 -7.26 1.69
N ASP A 36 9.04 -6.96 0.48
CA ASP A 36 9.92 -6.71 -0.66
C ASP A 36 10.71 -5.41 -0.48
N LEU A 37 10.09 -4.35 0.03
CA LEU A 37 10.76 -3.11 0.43
C LEU A 37 11.93 -3.39 1.38
N VAL A 38 11.72 -4.19 2.42
CA VAL A 38 12.79 -4.53 3.38
C VAL A 38 13.95 -5.25 2.69
N LYS A 39 13.68 -6.19 1.77
CA LYS A 39 14.71 -6.88 0.98
C LYS A 39 15.46 -5.92 0.05
N LEU A 40 14.75 -5.02 -0.63
CA LEU A 40 15.35 -4.03 -1.52
C LEU A 40 16.21 -3.03 -0.73
N VAL A 41 15.75 -2.55 0.42
CA VAL A 41 16.54 -1.67 1.30
C VAL A 41 17.81 -2.37 1.78
N SER A 42 17.72 -3.62 2.24
CA SER A 42 18.89 -4.35 2.74
C SER A 42 19.90 -4.63 1.64
N ALA A 43 19.45 -4.97 0.42
CA ALA A 43 20.31 -5.13 -0.75
C ALA A 43 21.04 -3.83 -1.12
N ASN A 44 20.31 -2.70 -1.17
CA ASN A 44 20.91 -1.39 -1.46
C ASN A 44 21.90 -0.95 -0.36
N ALA A 45 21.59 -1.20 0.91
CA ALA A 45 22.48 -0.90 2.02
C ALA A 45 23.77 -1.73 1.97
N SER A 46 23.67 -3.01 1.61
CA SER A 46 24.83 -3.89 1.43
C SER A 46 25.71 -3.43 0.25
N LEU A 47 25.10 -3.05 -0.88
CA LEU A 47 25.82 -2.52 -2.05
C LEU A 47 26.56 -1.21 -1.74
N LEU A 48 25.87 -0.26 -1.10
CA LEU A 48 26.46 1.02 -0.69
C LEU A 48 27.60 0.84 0.32
N GLY A 49 27.45 -0.07 1.27
CA GLY A 49 28.47 -0.34 2.29
C GLY A 49 29.72 -1.04 1.73
N THR A 50 29.59 -1.81 0.65
CA THR A 50 30.69 -2.59 0.07
C THR A 50 31.42 -1.87 -1.06
N HIS A 51 30.71 -1.08 -1.88
CA HIS A 51 31.24 -0.51 -3.13
C HIS A 51 31.13 1.03 -3.21
N GLY A 52 30.54 1.68 -2.21
CA GLY A 52 30.46 3.15 -2.13
C GLY A 52 29.61 3.79 -3.24
N TRP A 53 29.93 5.04 -3.58
CA TRP A 53 29.15 5.84 -4.54
C TRP A 53 29.13 5.28 -5.97
N GLN A 54 30.15 4.49 -6.33
CA GLN A 54 30.30 3.92 -7.67
C GLN A 54 29.22 2.86 -7.96
N ALA A 55 28.75 2.12 -6.95
CA ALA A 55 27.67 1.13 -7.08
C ALA A 55 26.32 1.73 -7.44
N LEU A 56 26.09 3.01 -7.12
CA LEU A 56 24.85 3.69 -7.45
C LEU A 56 24.71 3.87 -8.97
N GLN A 57 25.82 4.14 -9.66
CA GLN A 57 25.84 4.41 -11.10
C GLN A 57 25.75 3.13 -11.94
N ASP A 58 26.25 2.00 -11.44
CA ASP A 58 26.29 0.73 -12.18
C ASP A 58 25.00 -0.11 -12.08
N GLY A 59 24.01 0.34 -11.30
CA GLY A 59 22.71 -0.35 -11.19
C GLY A 59 21.89 -0.01 -9.95
N GLY A 60 22.52 0.56 -8.91
CA GLY A 60 21.83 0.96 -7.68
C GLY A 60 20.73 2.02 -7.90
N LEU A 61 20.87 2.89 -8.92
CA LEU A 61 19.87 3.93 -9.22
C LEU A 61 18.54 3.35 -9.69
N GLN A 62 18.57 2.29 -10.51
CA GLN A 62 17.37 1.58 -10.94
C GLN A 62 16.70 0.87 -9.76
N GLN A 63 17.51 0.23 -8.90
CA GLN A 63 17.03 -0.46 -7.70
C GLN A 63 16.43 0.51 -6.67
N LEU A 64 16.98 1.73 -6.56
CA LEU A 64 16.42 2.83 -5.78
C LEU A 64 15.07 3.30 -6.34
N LEU A 65 14.94 3.42 -7.66
CA LEU A 65 13.70 3.82 -8.29
C LEU A 65 12.61 2.76 -8.09
N GLU A 66 12.94 1.48 -8.22
CA GLU A 66 12.03 0.35 -7.94
C GLU A 66 11.61 0.30 -6.47
N LEU A 67 12.53 0.61 -5.55
CA LEU A 67 12.23 0.76 -4.14
C LEU A 67 11.22 1.89 -3.89
N TRP A 68 11.42 3.06 -4.50
CA TRP A 68 10.49 4.19 -4.38
C TRP A 68 9.10 3.86 -4.95
N LEU A 69 9.03 3.24 -6.13
CA LEU A 69 7.76 2.80 -6.72
C LEU A 69 7.04 1.79 -5.82
N SER A 70 7.77 0.82 -5.27
CA SER A 70 7.22 -0.17 -4.33
C SER A 70 6.71 0.50 -3.05
N ALA A 71 7.40 1.53 -2.56
CA ALA A 71 6.99 2.29 -1.38
C ALA A 71 5.69 3.05 -1.64
N PHE A 72 5.57 3.73 -2.77
CA PHE A 72 4.33 4.41 -3.16
C PHE A 72 3.17 3.43 -3.33
N ALA A 73 3.41 2.26 -3.95
CA ALA A 73 2.41 1.22 -4.09
C ALA A 73 1.96 0.66 -2.73
N ALA A 74 2.89 0.44 -1.80
CA ALA A 74 2.59 -0.01 -0.45
C ALA A 74 1.73 1.03 0.30
N ILE A 75 2.07 2.31 0.21
CA ILE A 75 1.30 3.40 0.81
C ILE A 75 -0.12 3.44 0.22
N ALA A 76 -0.25 3.32 -1.11
CA ALA A 76 -1.56 3.30 -1.75
C ALA A 76 -2.43 2.13 -1.24
N ALA A 77 -1.88 0.93 -1.17
CA ALA A 77 -2.58 -0.24 -0.62
C ALA A 77 -2.97 -0.03 0.86
N TYR A 78 -2.07 0.54 1.67
CA TYR A 78 -2.35 0.87 3.06
C TYR A 78 -3.48 1.90 3.21
N LEU A 79 -3.51 2.94 2.38
CA LEU A 79 -4.58 3.94 2.41
C LEU A 79 -5.94 3.32 2.03
N VAL A 80 -5.98 2.42 1.04
CA VAL A 80 -7.21 1.69 0.69
C VAL A 80 -7.68 0.81 1.85
N PHE A 81 -6.77 0.09 2.50
CA PHE A 81 -7.06 -0.68 3.71
C PHE A 81 -7.67 0.21 4.81
N LYS A 82 -7.05 1.35 5.14
CA LYS A 82 -7.53 2.28 6.17
C LYS A 82 -8.89 2.90 5.81
N LEU A 83 -9.13 3.18 4.53
CA LEU A 83 -10.41 3.67 4.06
C LEU A 83 -11.51 2.63 4.28
N CYS A 84 -11.26 1.37 3.91
CA CYS A 84 -12.22 0.29 4.11
C CYS A 84 -12.48 0.03 5.61
N GLU A 85 -11.44 0.03 6.43
CA GLU A 85 -11.53 -0.06 7.89
C GLU A 85 -12.46 1.04 8.45
N HIS A 86 -12.23 2.30 8.06
CA HIS A 86 -13.05 3.43 8.51
C HIS A 86 -14.52 3.25 8.15
N VAL A 87 -14.84 2.85 6.90
CA VAL A 87 -16.21 2.60 6.44
C VAL A 87 -16.86 1.47 7.25
N LEU A 88 -16.14 0.38 7.48
CA LEU A 88 -16.67 -0.80 8.18
C LEU A 88 -16.92 -0.52 9.67
N VAL A 89 -15.96 0.12 10.35
CA VAL A 89 -16.04 0.48 11.77
C VAL A 89 -17.13 1.52 12.00
N HIS A 90 -17.21 2.56 11.17
CA HIS A 90 -18.26 3.58 11.29
C HIS A 90 -19.65 3.00 11.02
N GLY A 91 -19.78 2.12 10.03
CA GLY A 91 -21.02 1.41 9.73
C GLY A 91 -21.48 0.43 10.83
N LEU A 92 -20.55 -0.21 11.54
CA LEU A 92 -20.84 -1.05 12.71
C LEU A 92 -21.29 -0.22 13.91
N SER A 93 -20.64 0.91 14.16
CA SER A 93 -20.99 1.83 15.25
C SER A 93 -22.39 2.43 15.11
N TYR A 94 -22.84 2.72 13.88
CA TYR A 94 -24.19 3.25 13.63
C TYR A 94 -25.29 2.20 13.79
N ARG A 95 -25.02 0.92 13.49
CA ARG A 95 -26.01 -0.17 13.58
C ARG A 95 -26.31 -0.63 15.02
N ARG A 96 -25.61 -0.09 16.01
CA ARG A 96 -25.75 -0.48 17.43
C ARG A 96 -26.59 0.49 18.26
N ARG A 97 -27.26 1.46 17.64
CA ARG A 97 -28.30 2.28 18.25
C ARG A 97 -29.65 1.97 17.62
#